data_AF-K2FX84-F1
#
_entry.id   AF-K2FX84-F1
#
_cell.length_a   1.000
_cell.length_b   1.000
_cell.length_c   1.000
_cell.angle_alpha   90.00
_cell.angle_beta   90.00
_cell.angle_gamma   90.00
#
_symmetry.space_group_name_H-M   'P 1'
#
loop_
_entity.id
_entity.type
_entity.pdbx_description
1 polymer ?
#
loop_
_entity_poly.entity_id
_entity_poly.type
_entity_poly.pdbx_seq_one_letter_code
_entity_poly.pdbx_strand_id
1 'polypeptide(L)'
;MENEEVLIDAINESKDAANDSLVTFWIEPFNPHTWYWYIEAKKEWKPPFKVLNFKEKPKKEVAEEFIKKGYLWNSAIFLFSKEAYFSELKTHNKEVFDIFENNNDISVIFDKLPDLSVDYWLFEKSKNIYLTPLPIYWNDLWSFEAIDDYLKKDNYENKNIISIDSKNNFTLSEVNGKKIALIWMDDCIVVDTKDALLVAKKGETQKIKEVVSALKNEKSELANYWITVYRPWWSYTIIDEWAWFKSKRITVLSWKKLSLQMHYHRSEHWVVVNWTALVTIWTDEKIVRKWESVFISAWMKHRLENCWKIDLHLIESQIWDYLEEDDIVRFDDDFWRK
;
A
#
# COMPACT_ATOMS: atom_id res chain seq x y z
N MET A 1 -1.79 15.85 0.22
CA MET A 1 -0.72 16.85 0.11
C MET A 1 -1.39 18.20 0.05
N GLU A 2 -1.18 19.03 1.06
CA GLU A 2 -1.68 20.41 0.99
C GLU A 2 -0.84 21.14 -0.07
N ASN A 3 -1.53 21.85 -0.97
CA ASN A 3 -0.93 22.78 -1.93
C ASN A 3 -0.13 22.12 -3.08
N GLU A 4 -0.85 21.48 -4.01
CA GLU A 4 -0.31 20.85 -5.22
C GLU A 4 0.52 21.81 -6.09
N GLU A 5 0.13 23.09 -6.16
CA GLU A 5 0.84 24.12 -6.92
C GLU A 5 2.29 24.28 -6.46
N VAL A 6 2.55 24.27 -5.14
CA VAL A 6 3.90 24.40 -4.58
C VAL A 6 4.81 23.24 -5.00
N LEU A 7 4.27 22.02 -5.07
CA LEU A 7 5.04 20.87 -5.55
C LEU A 7 5.33 21.01 -7.06
N ILE A 8 4.35 21.43 -7.84
CA ILE A 8 4.51 21.64 -9.28
C ILE A 8 5.60 22.68 -9.56
N ASP A 9 5.59 23.79 -8.83
CA ASP A 9 6.60 24.84 -8.94
C ASP A 9 7.99 24.33 -8.57
N ALA A 10 8.12 23.62 -7.44
CA ALA A 10 9.38 23.03 -7.02
C ALA A 10 9.93 22.03 -8.06
N ILE A 11 9.05 21.22 -8.67
CA ILE A 11 9.43 20.31 -9.76
C ILE A 11 9.92 21.10 -10.97
N ASN A 12 9.18 22.14 -11.39
CA ASN A 12 9.52 22.96 -12.56
C ASN A 12 10.86 23.68 -12.39
N GLU A 13 11.14 24.24 -11.22
CA GLU A 13 12.42 24.90 -10.92
C GLU A 13 13.60 23.93 -10.91
N SER A 14 13.34 22.63 -10.72
CA SER A 14 14.37 21.59 -10.58
C SER A 14 14.69 20.84 -11.88
N LYS A 15 13.88 21.03 -12.94
CA LYS A 15 13.99 20.25 -14.19
C LYS A 15 15.37 20.34 -14.84
N ASP A 16 15.93 21.54 -14.92
CA ASP A 16 17.21 21.74 -15.59
C ASP A 16 18.35 21.00 -14.87
N ALA A 17 18.37 21.05 -13.53
CA ALA A 17 19.35 20.33 -12.73
C ALA A 17 19.14 18.81 -12.77
N ALA A 18 17.90 18.35 -12.91
CA ALA A 18 17.58 16.93 -12.98
C ALA A 18 18.00 16.25 -14.31
N ASN A 19 18.40 17.02 -15.33
CA ASN A 19 18.83 16.46 -16.61
C ASN A 19 20.12 15.64 -16.50
N ASP A 20 21.06 16.08 -15.67
CA ASP A 20 22.39 15.47 -15.51
C ASP A 20 22.69 15.08 -14.06
N SER A 21 21.78 15.38 -13.12
CA SER A 21 21.96 15.17 -11.69
C SER A 21 20.73 14.56 -11.04
N LEU A 22 20.88 14.09 -9.80
CA LEU A 22 19.77 13.62 -8.97
C LEU A 22 19.23 14.81 -8.17
N VAL A 23 17.93 15.04 -8.20
CA VAL A 23 17.28 16.04 -7.34
C VAL A 23 16.39 15.34 -6.33
N THR A 24 16.44 15.81 -5.08
CA THR A 24 15.48 15.46 -4.04
C THR A 24 14.91 16.72 -3.41
N PHE A 25 13.79 16.58 -2.68
CA PHE A 25 13.05 17.69 -2.12
C PHE A 25 13.08 17.62 -0.61
N TRP A 26 13.23 18.78 0.04
CA TRP A 26 13.40 18.85 1.48
C TRP A 26 12.25 19.51 2.20
N ILE A 27 12.04 19.06 3.44
CA ILE A 27 11.05 19.61 4.37
C ILE A 27 11.78 20.09 5.62
N GLU A 28 11.33 21.22 6.18
CA GLU A 28 11.90 21.77 7.40
C GLU A 28 11.57 20.87 8.60
N PRO A 29 12.58 20.36 9.33
CA PRO A 29 12.32 19.55 10.51
C PRO A 29 11.68 20.38 11.62
N PHE A 30 10.56 19.90 12.16
CA PHE A 30 9.90 20.53 13.32
C PHE A 30 10.09 19.71 14.61
N ASN A 31 10.60 18.48 14.52
CA ASN A 31 10.92 17.62 15.66
C ASN A 31 12.10 16.68 15.33
N PRO A 32 12.84 16.12 16.31
CA PRO A 32 13.96 15.20 16.06
C PRO A 32 13.47 13.79 15.69
N HIS A 33 12.93 13.64 14.48
CA HIS A 33 12.41 12.37 14.00
C HIS A 33 13.53 11.36 13.75
N THR A 34 13.40 10.13 14.26
CA THR A 34 14.43 9.07 14.15
C THR A 34 14.27 8.20 12.93
N TRP A 35 13.16 8.31 12.21
CA TRP A 35 12.85 7.46 11.04
C TRP A 35 13.06 8.16 9.70
N TYR A 36 13.42 9.45 9.72
CA TYR A 36 13.67 10.22 8.50
C TYR A 36 15.15 10.32 8.19
N TRP A 37 15.46 10.45 6.91
CA TRP A 37 16.78 10.80 6.43
C TRP A 37 17.00 12.30 6.58
N TYR A 38 18.22 12.68 6.97
CA TYR A 38 18.61 14.08 7.14
C TYR A 38 19.63 14.46 6.07
N ILE A 39 19.43 15.63 5.48
CA ILE A 39 20.23 16.15 4.38
C ILE A 39 20.88 17.46 4.81
N GLU A 40 22.20 17.51 4.69
CA GLU A 40 22.96 18.75 4.77
C GLU A 40 23.17 19.27 3.35
N ALA A 41 22.82 20.52 3.11
CA ALA A 41 23.02 21.16 1.82
C ALA A 41 23.72 22.50 1.98
N LYS A 42 24.55 22.85 0.98
CA LYS A 42 25.14 24.17 0.87
C LYS A 42 24.07 25.13 0.37
N LYS A 43 23.42 25.85 1.29
CA LYS A 43 22.41 26.87 0.93
C LYS A 43 23.09 27.98 0.13
N GLU A 44 22.73 28.10 -1.14
CA GLU A 44 23.16 29.17 -2.04
C GLU A 44 22.01 30.18 -2.24
N TRP A 45 22.19 31.17 -3.12
CA TRP A 45 21.17 32.21 -3.34
C TRP A 45 19.86 31.66 -3.91
N LYS A 46 19.92 30.65 -4.77
CA LYS A 46 18.75 30.06 -5.43
C LYS A 46 18.83 28.53 -5.44
N PRO A 47 17.74 27.80 -5.13
CA PRO A 47 17.69 26.35 -5.31
C PRO A 47 17.77 25.97 -6.80
N PRO A 48 18.11 24.71 -7.10
CA PRO A 48 18.37 23.62 -6.15
C PRO A 48 19.78 23.67 -5.54
N PHE A 49 19.93 23.30 -4.27
CA PHE A 49 21.18 23.41 -3.51
C PHE A 49 22.02 22.15 -3.58
N LYS A 50 23.35 22.27 -3.68
CA LYS A 50 24.22 21.08 -3.66
C LYS A 50 24.15 20.36 -2.31
N VAL A 51 23.84 19.07 -2.32
CA VAL A 51 23.89 18.22 -1.12
C VAL A 51 25.34 17.96 -0.73
N LEU A 52 25.64 18.16 0.55
CA LEU A 52 26.95 17.90 1.16
C LEU A 52 26.98 16.54 1.84
N ASN A 53 25.94 16.23 2.60
CA ASN A 53 25.82 14.97 3.32
C ASN A 53 24.38 14.47 3.29
N PHE A 54 24.24 13.15 3.09
CA PHE A 54 22.99 12.42 3.24
C PHE A 54 23.16 11.47 4.42
N LYS A 55 22.37 11.63 5.49
CA LYS A 55 22.53 10.92 6.76
C LYS A 55 21.31 10.08 7.09
N GLU A 56 21.57 8.82 7.42
CA GLU A 56 20.55 7.84 7.73
C GLU A 56 19.96 8.01 9.12
N LYS A 57 18.63 7.90 9.19
CA LYS A 57 17.76 7.56 10.34
C LYS A 57 18.49 7.55 11.69
N PRO A 58 18.84 8.73 12.22
CA PRO A 58 19.67 8.85 13.40
C PRO A 58 18.93 8.43 14.67
N LYS A 59 19.68 8.10 15.72
CA LYS A 59 19.14 8.06 17.08
C LYS A 59 18.69 9.46 17.50
N LYS A 60 17.78 9.54 18.47
CA LYS A 60 17.13 10.79 18.88
C LYS A 60 18.14 11.90 19.23
N GLU A 61 19.20 11.57 19.95
CA GLU A 61 20.23 12.53 20.36
C GLU A 61 20.96 13.14 19.15
N VAL A 62 21.22 12.31 18.13
CA VAL A 62 21.86 12.74 16.88
C VAL A 62 20.88 13.53 15.99
N ALA A 63 19.60 13.15 15.98
CA ALA A 63 18.55 13.91 15.30
C ALA A 63 18.43 15.34 15.86
N GLU A 64 18.48 15.50 17.18
CA GLU A 64 18.49 16.80 17.84
C GLU A 64 19.70 17.65 17.43
N GLU A 65 20.88 17.04 17.30
CA GLU A 65 22.07 17.73 16.78
C GLU A 65 21.93 18.13 15.31
N PHE A 66 21.36 17.28 14.46
CA PHE A 66 21.14 17.58 13.05
C PHE A 66 20.23 18.79 12.87
N ILE A 67 19.15 18.88 13.64
CA ILE A 67 18.26 20.06 13.63
C ILE A 67 19.03 21.31 14.04
N LYS A 68 19.83 21.24 15.12
CA LYS A 68 20.68 22.37 15.56
C LYS A 68 21.69 22.80 14.49
N LYS A 69 22.19 21.87 13.68
CA LYS A 69 23.10 22.12 12.57
C LYS A 69 22.38 22.58 11.28
N GLY A 70 21.05 22.65 11.27
CA GLY A 70 20.25 23.09 10.13
C GLY A 70 20.10 22.04 9.03
N TYR A 71 20.26 20.75 9.37
CA TYR A 71 19.93 19.65 8.46
C TYR A 71 18.43 19.64 8.17
N LEU A 72 18.06 19.09 7.02
CA LEU A 72 16.72 19.10 6.46
C LEU A 72 16.20 17.67 6.29
N TRP A 73 14.90 17.43 6.29
CA TRP A 73 14.40 16.08 6.03
C TRP A 73 14.33 15.79 4.54
N ASN A 74 14.67 14.55 4.16
CA ASN A 74 14.35 13.98 2.86
C ASN A 74 12.83 13.73 2.76
N SER A 75 12.18 14.24 1.71
CA SER A 75 10.76 13.95 1.45
C SER A 75 10.51 12.60 0.77
N ALA A 76 11.56 11.89 0.36
CA ALA A 76 11.51 10.70 -0.50
C ALA A 76 10.86 10.94 -1.88
N ILE A 77 10.76 12.21 -2.30
CA ILE A 77 10.43 12.59 -3.67
C ILE A 77 11.75 12.81 -4.42
N PHE A 78 11.84 12.27 -5.62
CA PHE A 78 13.04 12.33 -6.46
C PHE A 78 12.70 12.80 -7.87
N LEU A 79 13.60 13.57 -8.47
CA LEU A 79 13.51 14.03 -9.84
C LEU A 79 14.87 13.85 -10.53
N PHE A 80 14.88 13.11 -11.63
CA PHE A 80 16.07 12.82 -12.43
C PHE A 80 15.67 12.37 -13.84
N SER A 81 16.56 12.56 -14.81
CA SER A 81 16.48 11.90 -16.11
C SER A 81 16.87 10.42 -15.99
N LYS A 82 16.44 9.61 -16.97
CA LYS A 82 16.86 8.20 -17.06
C LYS A 82 18.39 8.11 -17.16
N GLU A 83 18.97 8.98 -17.98
CA GLU A 83 20.40 9.04 -18.25
C GLU A 83 21.19 9.40 -16.99
N ALA A 84 20.75 10.41 -16.22
CA ALA A 84 21.37 10.79 -14.95
C ALA A 84 21.30 9.64 -13.94
N TYR A 85 20.14 9.00 -13.77
CA TYR A 85 19.95 7.88 -12.85
C TYR A 85 20.90 6.72 -13.16
N PHE A 86 20.91 6.24 -14.40
CA PHE A 86 21.73 5.09 -14.78
C PHE A 86 23.22 5.43 -14.81
N SER A 87 23.60 6.68 -15.11
CA SER A 87 24.99 7.14 -15.02
C SER A 87 25.52 7.12 -13.57
N GLU A 88 24.74 7.67 -12.63
CA GLU A 88 25.10 7.65 -11.21
C GLU A 88 25.05 6.21 -10.65
N LEU A 89 24.06 5.41 -11.03
CA LEU A 89 23.94 4.02 -10.60
C LEU A 89 25.12 3.18 -11.08
N LYS A 90 25.55 3.33 -12.33
CA LYS A 90 26.75 2.67 -12.86
C LYS A 90 28.01 3.03 -12.08
N THR A 91 28.11 4.29 -11.64
CA THR A 91 29.27 4.82 -10.92
C THR A 91 29.30 4.35 -9.47
N HIS A 92 28.15 4.35 -8.78
CA HIS A 92 28.06 4.16 -7.34
C HIS A 92 27.56 2.77 -6.92
N ASN A 93 26.93 2.03 -7.83
CA ASN A 93 26.37 0.71 -7.59
C ASN A 93 26.30 -0.12 -8.89
N LYS A 94 27.48 -0.46 -9.40
CA LYS A 94 27.64 -1.21 -10.65
C LYS A 94 26.91 -2.56 -10.65
N GLU A 95 26.82 -3.23 -9.51
CA GLU A 95 26.12 -4.51 -9.39
C GLU A 95 24.63 -4.38 -9.74
N VAL A 96 23.93 -3.41 -9.14
CA VAL A 96 22.52 -3.14 -9.46
C VAL A 96 22.37 -2.66 -10.90
N PHE A 97 23.28 -1.81 -11.38
CA PHE A 97 23.29 -1.36 -12.79
C PHE A 97 23.39 -2.55 -13.76
N ASP A 98 24.33 -3.47 -13.53
CA ASP A 98 24.59 -4.61 -14.41
C ASP A 98 23.38 -5.58 -14.43
N ILE A 99 22.54 -5.64 -13.40
CA ILE A 99 21.29 -6.41 -13.42
C ILE A 99 20.32 -5.83 -14.47
N PHE A 100 20.12 -4.51 -14.47
CA PHE A 100 19.25 -3.85 -15.44
C PHE A 100 19.82 -3.89 -16.87
N GLU A 101 21.14 -3.76 -17.02
CA GLU A 101 21.79 -3.75 -18.34
C GLU A 101 21.78 -5.13 -19.03
N ASN A 102 21.97 -6.21 -18.25
CA ASN A 102 22.15 -7.56 -18.81
C ASN A 102 20.84 -8.36 -18.95
N ASN A 103 19.71 -7.84 -18.50
CA ASN A 103 18.45 -8.57 -18.50
C ASN A 103 17.34 -7.65 -19.03
N ASN A 104 16.51 -8.18 -19.94
CA ASN A 104 15.32 -7.46 -20.45
C ASN A 104 14.00 -8.03 -19.87
N ASP A 105 14.08 -9.14 -19.14
CA ASP A 105 12.93 -9.76 -18.47
C ASP A 105 12.80 -9.21 -17.05
N ILE A 106 11.68 -8.54 -16.78
CA ILE A 106 11.39 -7.91 -15.49
C ILE A 106 11.40 -8.93 -14.35
N SER A 107 10.96 -10.16 -14.58
CA SER A 107 10.94 -11.21 -13.53
C SER A 107 12.36 -11.55 -13.08
N VAL A 108 13.27 -11.73 -14.04
CA VAL A 108 14.68 -12.03 -13.79
C VAL A 108 15.40 -10.84 -13.15
N ILE A 109 15.08 -9.62 -13.57
CA ILE A 109 15.61 -8.40 -12.93
C ILE A 109 15.18 -8.36 -11.47
N PHE A 110 13.87 -8.50 -11.21
CA PHE A 110 13.31 -8.39 -9.87
C PHE A 110 13.88 -9.45 -8.92
N ASP A 111 13.98 -10.70 -9.36
CA ASP A 111 14.55 -11.80 -8.56
C ASP A 111 16.03 -11.58 -8.18
N LYS A 112 16.78 -10.83 -8.99
CA LYS A 112 18.20 -10.53 -8.74
C LYS A 112 18.43 -9.26 -7.94
N LEU A 113 17.45 -8.37 -7.85
CA LEU A 113 17.61 -7.10 -7.14
C LEU A 113 17.71 -7.34 -5.62
N PRO A 114 18.64 -6.68 -4.92
CA PRO A 114 18.72 -6.76 -3.48
C PRO A 114 17.53 -6.03 -2.84
N ASP A 115 16.96 -6.56 -1.76
CA ASP A 115 15.85 -5.94 -1.02
C ASP A 115 16.35 -4.75 -0.18
N LEU A 116 16.60 -3.61 -0.83
CA LEU A 116 17.06 -2.35 -0.25
C LEU A 116 16.38 -1.16 -0.96
N SER A 117 16.30 0.00 -0.28
CA SER A 117 15.72 1.21 -0.88
C SER A 117 16.69 1.90 -1.86
N VAL A 118 16.13 2.75 -2.74
CA VAL A 118 16.89 3.58 -3.67
C VAL A 118 17.86 4.54 -2.95
N ASP A 119 17.53 4.94 -1.72
CA ASP A 119 18.43 5.75 -0.89
C ASP A 119 19.77 5.03 -0.67
N TYR A 120 19.73 3.75 -0.30
CA TYR A 120 20.95 2.93 -0.13
C TYR A 120 21.58 2.51 -1.45
N TRP A 121 20.76 2.23 -2.47
CA TRP A 121 21.29 1.86 -3.78
C TRP A 121 22.12 2.99 -4.39
N LEU A 122 21.68 4.24 -4.20
CA LEU A 122 22.17 5.36 -4.98
C LEU A 122 22.37 6.66 -4.19
N PHE A 123 21.33 7.22 -3.56
CA PHE A 123 21.38 8.59 -3.03
C PHE A 123 22.34 8.78 -1.86
N GLU A 124 22.56 7.79 -1.01
CA GLU A 124 23.57 7.90 0.05
C GLU A 124 25.01 7.95 -0.53
N LYS A 125 25.21 7.33 -1.69
CA LYS A 125 26.54 7.13 -2.30
C LYS A 125 26.87 8.20 -3.34
N SER A 126 25.86 8.76 -4.00
CA SER A 126 26.02 9.73 -5.08
C SER A 126 26.54 11.06 -4.54
N LYS A 127 27.46 11.65 -5.31
CA LYS A 127 27.96 13.02 -5.07
C LYS A 127 27.24 14.04 -5.96
N ASN A 128 26.36 13.59 -6.85
CA ASN A 128 25.67 14.45 -7.79
C ASN A 128 24.20 14.68 -7.43
N ILE A 129 23.98 15.08 -6.17
CA ILE A 129 22.64 15.32 -5.63
C ILE A 129 22.42 16.81 -5.36
N TYR A 130 21.25 17.29 -5.75
CA TYR A 130 20.76 18.62 -5.44
C TYR A 130 19.44 18.57 -4.67
N LEU A 131 19.18 19.64 -3.92
CA LEU A 131 18.13 19.71 -2.91
C LEU A 131 17.24 20.92 -3.13
N THR A 132 15.95 20.70 -3.38
CA THR A 132 14.95 21.75 -3.64
C THR A 132 14.00 21.92 -2.46
N PRO A 133 13.74 23.15 -1.98
CA PRO A 133 12.78 23.39 -0.91
C PRO A 133 11.37 22.95 -1.31
N LEU A 134 10.69 22.27 -0.40
CA LEU A 134 9.29 21.94 -0.52
C LEU A 134 8.56 22.44 0.74
N PRO A 135 8.18 23.72 0.80
CA PRO A 135 7.63 24.37 1.99
C PRO A 135 6.14 24.02 2.17
N ILE A 136 5.84 22.73 2.32
CA ILE A 136 4.51 22.19 2.55
C ILE A 136 4.46 21.45 3.88
N TYR A 137 3.26 21.32 4.44
CA TYR A 137 3.05 20.31 5.48
C TYR A 137 3.17 18.92 4.83
N TRP A 138 4.12 18.14 5.32
CA TRP A 138 4.39 16.79 4.86
C TRP A 138 4.50 15.84 6.05
N ASN A 139 3.94 14.65 5.87
CA ASN A 139 4.03 13.55 6.81
C ASN A 139 3.94 12.25 5.99
N ASP A 140 4.76 11.26 6.31
CA ASP A 140 4.78 9.96 5.64
C ASP A 140 3.64 9.01 6.10
N LEU A 141 2.84 9.44 7.08
CA LEU A 141 1.70 8.71 7.65
C LEU A 141 2.07 7.28 8.08
N TRP A 142 3.32 7.09 8.52
CA TRP A 142 3.86 5.76 8.82
C TRP A 142 3.38 5.16 10.16
N SER A 143 2.79 5.98 11.03
CA SER A 143 2.29 5.56 12.34
C SER A 143 0.85 6.02 12.56
N PHE A 144 0.13 5.36 13.47
CA PHE A 144 -1.23 5.78 13.81
C PHE A 144 -1.26 7.13 14.54
N GLU A 145 -0.19 7.54 15.21
CA GLU A 145 -0.04 8.90 15.73
C GLU A 145 0.03 9.92 14.59
N ALA A 146 0.79 9.63 13.54
CA ALA A 146 0.85 10.50 12.36
C ALA A 146 -0.53 10.63 11.68
N ILE A 147 -1.29 9.54 11.63
CA ILE A 147 -2.68 9.53 11.14
C ILE A 147 -3.59 10.35 12.07
N ASP A 148 -3.51 10.17 13.38
CA ASP A 148 -4.27 10.94 14.37
C ASP A 148 -3.99 12.45 14.25
N ASP A 149 -2.71 12.83 14.19
CA ASP A 149 -2.30 14.23 14.04
C ASP A 149 -2.78 14.83 12.71
N TYR A 150 -2.75 14.05 11.62
CA TYR A 150 -3.28 14.48 10.33
C TYR A 150 -4.80 14.67 10.37
N LEU A 151 -5.54 13.67 10.85
CA LEU A 151 -7.00 13.66 10.88
C LEU A 151 -7.58 14.72 11.83
N LYS A 152 -6.89 15.02 12.94
CA LYS A 152 -7.27 16.11 13.85
C LYS A 152 -7.28 17.48 13.18
N LYS A 153 -6.37 17.73 12.23
CA LYS A 153 -6.37 18.99 11.47
C LYS A 153 -7.63 19.14 10.61
N ASP A 154 -8.21 18.04 10.16
CA ASP A 154 -9.44 18.00 9.38
C ASP A 154 -10.71 17.87 10.25
N ASN A 155 -10.59 18.10 11.57
CA ASN A 155 -11.67 17.92 12.55
C ASN A 155 -12.32 16.53 12.49
N TYR A 156 -11.55 15.51 12.13
CA TYR A 156 -12.04 14.13 12.16
C TYR A 156 -12.40 13.72 13.59
N GLU A 157 -13.58 13.14 13.73
CA GLU A 157 -14.03 12.50 14.95
C GLU A 157 -14.73 11.18 14.58
N ASN A 158 -14.33 10.09 15.23
CA ASN A 158 -15.02 8.82 15.06
C ASN A 158 -16.37 8.86 15.77
N LYS A 159 -17.45 9.07 15.01
CA LYS A 159 -18.83 9.15 15.53
C LYS A 159 -19.34 7.86 16.17
N ASN A 160 -18.63 6.74 16.00
CA ASN A 160 -18.99 5.45 16.57
C ASN A 160 -18.31 5.17 17.92
N ILE A 161 -17.72 6.19 18.57
CA ILE A 161 -17.10 6.07 19.89
C ILE A 161 -18.08 6.39 21.03
N ILE A 162 -17.96 5.65 22.13
CA ILE A 162 -18.52 5.98 23.44
C ILE A 162 -17.33 6.17 24.37
N SER A 163 -17.10 7.39 24.85
CA SER A 163 -15.97 7.71 25.72
C SER A 163 -16.50 8.13 27.10
N ILE A 164 -16.11 7.39 28.15
CA ILE A 164 -16.47 7.65 29.54
C ILE A 164 -15.15 7.78 30.32
N ASP A 165 -14.94 8.92 30.99
CA ASP A 165 -13.73 9.19 31.79
C ASP A 165 -12.41 8.84 31.06
N SER A 166 -12.32 9.20 29.78
CA SER A 166 -11.25 8.79 28.86
C SER A 166 -10.80 9.97 27.98
N LYS A 167 -9.48 10.16 27.78
CA LYS A 167 -8.91 11.31 27.03
C LYS A 167 -7.74 10.93 26.11
N ASN A 168 -7.51 11.78 25.10
CA ASN A 168 -6.41 11.67 24.13
C ASN A 168 -6.31 10.30 23.42
N ASN A 169 -7.46 9.70 23.11
CA ASN A 169 -7.53 8.45 22.36
C ASN A 169 -7.77 8.73 20.88
N PHE A 170 -7.09 7.98 20.02
CA PHE A 170 -7.41 7.88 18.61
C PHE A 170 -8.18 6.58 18.38
N THR A 171 -9.31 6.68 17.67
CA THR A 171 -10.06 5.49 17.28
C THR A 171 -10.41 5.52 15.80
N LEU A 172 -10.32 4.37 15.16
CA LEU A 172 -10.68 4.16 13.76
C LEU A 172 -11.39 2.82 13.65
N SER A 173 -12.54 2.77 12.99
CA SER A 173 -13.21 1.50 12.68
C SER A 173 -13.71 1.50 11.24
N GLU A 174 -13.36 0.46 10.49
CA GLU A 174 -13.89 0.20 9.14
C GLU A 174 -15.18 -0.63 9.18
N VAL A 175 -15.56 -1.13 10.35
CA VAL A 175 -16.69 -2.03 10.53
C VAL A 175 -17.96 -1.19 10.73
N ASN A 176 -18.80 -1.16 9.70
CA ASN A 176 -20.05 -0.41 9.75
C ASN A 176 -20.96 -0.92 10.89
N GLY A 177 -21.49 0.00 11.69
CA GLY A 177 -22.41 -0.29 12.80
C GLY A 177 -21.77 -0.79 14.09
N LYS A 178 -20.46 -1.08 14.11
CA LYS A 178 -19.74 -1.46 15.33
C LYS A 178 -19.34 -0.20 16.11
N LYS A 179 -19.60 -0.20 17.43
CA LYS A 179 -19.20 0.88 18.34
C LYS A 179 -17.94 0.53 19.12
N ILE A 180 -17.10 1.53 19.36
CA ILE A 180 -15.93 1.42 20.25
C ILE A 180 -16.28 2.12 21.57
N ALA A 181 -16.22 1.40 22.69
CA ALA A 181 -16.46 1.98 24.01
C ALA A 181 -15.16 2.01 24.82
N LEU A 182 -14.80 3.19 25.33
CA LEU A 182 -13.63 3.44 26.18
C LEU A 182 -14.09 3.93 27.54
N ILE A 183 -13.63 3.29 28.61
CA ILE A 183 -13.95 3.65 29.99
C ILE A 183 -12.65 3.68 30.79
N TRP A 184 -12.30 4.83 31.39
CA TRP A 184 -11.03 5.01 32.11
C TRP A 184 -9.77 4.68 31.28
N MET A 185 -9.81 4.99 29.99
CA MET A 185 -8.71 4.75 29.05
C MET A 185 -8.15 6.07 28.53
N ASP A 186 -6.84 6.27 28.72
CA ASP A 186 -6.14 7.45 28.24
C ASP A 186 -5.00 7.06 27.31
N ASP A 187 -4.67 7.96 26.36
CA ASP A 187 -3.53 7.82 25.46
C ASP A 187 -3.53 6.48 24.70
N CYS A 188 -4.67 6.08 24.13
CA CYS A 188 -4.83 4.83 23.40
C CYS A 188 -5.03 5.04 21.90
N ILE A 189 -4.50 4.12 21.11
CA ILE A 189 -4.80 3.91 19.70
C ILE A 189 -5.68 2.66 19.61
N VAL A 190 -6.89 2.80 19.08
CA VAL A 190 -7.80 1.68 18.82
C VAL A 190 -8.17 1.65 17.35
N VAL A 191 -7.69 0.64 16.62
CA VAL A 191 -7.92 0.50 15.18
C VAL A 191 -8.60 -0.83 14.95
N ASP A 192 -9.82 -0.76 14.46
CA ASP A 192 -10.71 -1.89 14.24
C ASP A 192 -10.97 -2.06 12.74
N THR A 193 -10.15 -2.89 12.11
CA THR A 193 -10.37 -3.30 10.73
C THR A 193 -11.22 -4.57 10.72
N LYS A 194 -11.62 -5.03 9.54
CA LYS A 194 -12.44 -6.24 9.41
C LYS A 194 -11.70 -7.53 9.78
N ASP A 195 -10.38 -7.50 9.77
CA ASP A 195 -9.49 -8.65 9.91
C ASP A 195 -8.64 -8.63 11.19
N ALA A 196 -8.50 -7.47 11.83
CA ALA A 196 -7.77 -7.34 13.09
C ALA A 196 -8.29 -6.17 13.95
N LEU A 197 -8.12 -6.33 15.26
CA LEU A 197 -8.28 -5.25 16.24
C LEU A 197 -6.91 -4.94 16.85
N LEU A 198 -6.43 -3.71 16.63
CA LEU A 198 -5.27 -3.18 17.31
C LEU A 198 -5.71 -2.30 18.47
N VAL A 199 -5.19 -2.59 19.67
CA VAL A 199 -5.24 -1.69 20.82
C VAL A 199 -3.81 -1.48 21.29
N ALA A 200 -3.33 -0.24 21.22
CA ALA A 200 -1.99 0.12 21.62
C ALA A 200 -1.98 1.39 22.45
N LYS A 201 -0.97 1.55 23.28
CA LYS A 201 -0.67 2.84 23.89
C LYS A 201 -0.16 3.79 22.80
N LYS A 202 -0.63 5.02 22.82
CA LYS A 202 -0.15 6.10 21.96
C LYS A 202 1.33 6.39 22.24
N GLY A 203 2.12 6.49 21.18
CA GLY A 203 3.57 6.57 21.21
C GLY A 203 4.29 5.21 21.18
N GLU A 204 3.54 4.09 21.10
CA GLU A 204 4.11 2.73 21.05
C GLU A 204 3.81 1.99 19.73
N THR A 205 3.14 2.63 18.76
CA THR A 205 2.72 1.96 17.51
C THR A 205 3.88 1.50 16.62
N GLN A 206 5.11 1.98 16.86
CA GLN A 206 6.31 1.43 16.21
C GLN A 206 6.48 -0.08 16.43
N LYS A 207 5.94 -0.62 17.54
CA LYS A 207 5.99 -2.06 17.86
C LYS A 207 5.03 -2.91 17.02
N ILE A 208 4.21 -2.31 16.15
CA ILE A 208 3.39 -3.07 15.19
C ILE A 208 4.27 -4.01 14.34
N LYS A 209 5.52 -3.65 14.06
CA LYS A 209 6.47 -4.54 13.37
C LYS A 209 6.68 -5.86 14.11
N GLU A 210 6.71 -5.84 15.43
CA GLU A 210 6.83 -7.05 16.27
C GLU A 210 5.56 -7.91 16.18
N VAL A 211 4.38 -7.28 16.13
CA VAL A 211 3.10 -7.96 15.90
C VAL A 211 3.08 -8.63 14.53
N VAL A 212 3.51 -7.93 13.48
CA VAL A 212 3.63 -8.50 12.13
C VAL A 212 4.62 -9.67 12.11
N SER A 213 5.75 -9.57 12.81
CA SER A 213 6.70 -10.68 12.95
C SER A 213 6.09 -11.88 13.68
N ALA A 214 5.30 -11.66 14.73
CA ALA A 214 4.59 -12.74 15.42
C ALA A 214 3.58 -13.43 14.48
N LEU A 215 2.78 -12.67 13.74
CA LEU A 215 1.85 -13.21 12.74
C LEU A 215 2.56 -14.04 11.66
N LYS A 216 3.73 -13.60 11.19
CA LYS A 216 4.55 -14.37 10.23
C LYS A 216 5.04 -15.70 10.83
N ASN A 217 5.44 -15.70 12.10
CA ASN A 217 5.88 -16.92 12.77
C ASN A 217 4.74 -17.93 12.98
N GLU A 218 3.53 -17.42 13.19
CA GLU A 218 2.30 -18.23 13.23
C GLU A 218 1.85 -18.71 11.84
N LYS A 219 2.53 -18.27 10.76
CA LYS A 219 2.11 -18.46 9.37
C LYS A 219 0.69 -17.94 9.12
N SER A 220 0.29 -16.91 9.86
CA SER A 220 -0.99 -16.25 9.67
C SER A 220 -1.01 -15.51 8.35
N GLU A 221 -2.09 -15.69 7.58
CA GLU A 221 -2.29 -14.99 6.31
C GLU A 221 -2.44 -13.48 6.49
N LEU A 222 -2.85 -13.01 7.68
CA LEU A 222 -2.98 -11.60 8.03
C LEU A 222 -1.69 -10.80 7.83
N ALA A 223 -0.52 -11.45 7.89
CA ALA A 223 0.76 -10.79 7.66
C ALA A 223 1.06 -10.54 6.18
N ASN A 224 0.36 -11.22 5.27
CA ASN A 224 0.68 -11.27 3.85
C ASN A 224 -0.45 -10.73 2.97
N TYR A 225 -1.71 -10.95 3.38
CA TYR A 225 -2.87 -10.67 2.56
C TYR A 225 -3.89 -9.83 3.32
N TRP A 226 -4.38 -8.81 2.64
CA TRP A 226 -5.58 -8.09 3.02
C TRP A 226 -6.79 -8.96 2.73
N ILE A 227 -7.82 -8.90 3.58
CA ILE A 227 -9.09 -9.57 3.28
C ILE A 227 -9.75 -9.07 1.99
N THR A 228 -9.45 -7.85 1.54
CA THR A 228 -9.87 -7.32 0.25
C THR A 228 -8.69 -7.30 -0.71
N VAL A 229 -8.81 -8.07 -1.78
CA VAL A 229 -7.76 -8.26 -2.75
C VAL A 229 -8.18 -7.64 -4.07
N TYR A 230 -7.35 -6.73 -4.58
CA TYR A 230 -7.58 -6.08 -5.86
C TYR A 230 -7.05 -6.91 -7.03
N ARG A 231 -7.80 -6.90 -8.13
CA ARG A 231 -7.57 -7.62 -9.37
C ARG A 231 -7.90 -6.71 -10.56
N PRO A 232 -7.45 -7.02 -11.78
CA PRO A 232 -7.74 -6.20 -12.97
C PRO A 232 -9.24 -6.02 -13.28
N TRP A 233 -10.08 -6.95 -12.82
CA TRP A 233 -11.54 -6.87 -12.90
C TRP A 233 -12.19 -6.19 -11.68
N TRP A 234 -11.39 -5.89 -10.66
CA TRP A 234 -11.60 -5.01 -9.49
C TRP A 234 -11.24 -5.63 -8.15
N SER A 235 -12.13 -6.36 -7.47
CA SER A 235 -11.80 -6.92 -6.16
C SER A 235 -12.72 -8.03 -5.66
N TYR A 236 -12.16 -8.91 -4.82
CA TYR A 236 -12.95 -9.71 -3.88
C TYR A 236 -12.60 -9.36 -2.44
N THR A 237 -13.56 -9.51 -1.54
CA THR A 237 -13.39 -9.42 -0.09
C THR A 237 -13.79 -10.74 0.55
N ILE A 238 -12.92 -11.38 1.34
CA ILE A 238 -13.32 -12.50 2.20
C ILE A 238 -14.22 -11.94 3.31
N ILE A 239 -15.42 -12.47 3.43
CA ILE A 239 -16.42 -12.04 4.42
C ILE A 239 -16.33 -12.93 5.66
N ASP A 240 -16.22 -14.23 5.43
CA ASP A 240 -16.20 -15.26 6.46
C ASP A 240 -15.52 -16.50 5.91
N GLU A 241 -14.85 -17.23 6.79
CA GLU A 241 -14.09 -18.43 6.44
C GLU A 241 -14.10 -19.43 7.60
N TRP A 242 -14.31 -20.68 7.24
CA TRP A 242 -14.22 -21.81 8.15
C TRP A 242 -13.68 -23.05 7.43
N ALA A 243 -13.44 -24.12 8.17
CA ALA A 243 -12.82 -25.35 7.66
C ALA A 243 -13.54 -25.98 6.45
N TRP A 244 -14.83 -25.72 6.24
CA TRP A 244 -15.63 -26.32 5.16
C TRP A 244 -16.32 -25.30 4.25
N PHE A 245 -16.10 -23.99 4.48
CA PHE A 245 -16.63 -22.96 3.57
C PHE A 245 -15.80 -21.68 3.60
N LYS A 246 -15.86 -20.95 2.48
CA LYS A 246 -15.27 -19.62 2.34
C LYS A 246 -16.26 -18.73 1.61
N SER A 247 -16.66 -17.62 2.23
CA SER A 247 -17.57 -16.67 1.61
C SER A 247 -16.83 -15.42 1.16
N LYS A 248 -17.07 -15.02 -0.09
CA LYS A 248 -16.45 -13.84 -0.70
C LYS A 248 -17.51 -12.90 -1.23
N ARG A 249 -17.29 -11.60 -1.06
CA ARG A 249 -17.98 -10.56 -1.81
C ARG A 249 -17.13 -10.20 -3.01
N ILE A 250 -17.61 -10.44 -4.21
CA ILE A 250 -16.90 -10.12 -5.45
C ILE A 250 -17.53 -8.90 -6.09
N THR A 251 -16.71 -7.95 -6.50
CA THR A 251 -17.12 -6.78 -7.29
C THR A 251 -16.41 -6.82 -8.63
N VAL A 252 -17.17 -6.81 -9.72
CA VAL A 252 -16.67 -6.80 -11.10
C VAL A 252 -17.07 -5.49 -11.74
N LEU A 253 -16.08 -4.67 -12.10
CA LEU A 253 -16.33 -3.41 -12.79
C LEU A 253 -17.03 -3.64 -14.13
N SER A 254 -17.73 -2.60 -14.56
CA SER A 254 -18.28 -2.46 -15.91
C SER A 254 -17.31 -2.94 -17.01
N TRP A 255 -17.79 -3.83 -17.88
CA TRP A 255 -17.04 -4.44 -18.99
C TRP A 255 -15.81 -5.28 -18.60
N LYS A 256 -15.73 -5.76 -17.35
CA LYS A 256 -14.69 -6.68 -16.90
C LYS A 256 -15.21 -8.09 -16.74
N LYS A 257 -14.28 -9.04 -16.77
CA LYS A 257 -14.54 -10.47 -16.60
C LYS A 257 -13.43 -11.14 -15.79
N LEU A 258 -13.79 -12.25 -15.17
CA LEU A 258 -12.85 -13.17 -14.54
C LEU A 258 -12.29 -14.13 -15.60
N SER A 259 -11.17 -14.78 -15.27
CA SER A 259 -10.57 -15.83 -16.10
C SER A 259 -11.56 -16.99 -16.26
N LEU A 260 -11.49 -17.71 -17.39
CA LEU A 260 -12.21 -18.98 -17.50
C LEU A 260 -11.45 -20.01 -16.68
N GLN A 261 -12.10 -20.56 -15.66
CA GLN A 261 -11.44 -21.40 -14.68
C GLN A 261 -12.26 -22.64 -14.31
N MET A 262 -11.63 -23.55 -13.57
CA MET A 262 -12.23 -24.74 -13.00
C MET A 262 -11.55 -25.04 -11.67
N HIS A 263 -12.31 -25.57 -10.71
CA HIS A 263 -11.80 -26.06 -9.43
C HIS A 263 -11.83 -27.58 -9.40
N TYR A 264 -10.75 -28.20 -8.91
CA TYR A 264 -10.70 -29.65 -8.73
C TYR A 264 -11.49 -30.13 -7.52
N HIS A 265 -11.45 -29.37 -6.42
CA HIS A 265 -11.93 -29.85 -5.12
C HIS A 265 -13.22 -29.17 -4.70
N ARG A 266 -13.40 -27.88 -4.98
CA ARG A 266 -14.55 -27.13 -4.46
C ARG A 266 -15.68 -26.90 -5.47
N SER A 267 -16.88 -26.79 -4.92
CA SER A 267 -18.03 -26.23 -5.62
C SER A 267 -18.28 -24.81 -5.16
N GLU A 268 -18.91 -24.01 -6.00
CA GLU A 268 -19.20 -22.61 -5.73
C GLU A 268 -20.69 -22.32 -5.91
N HIS A 269 -21.22 -21.47 -5.04
CA HIS A 269 -22.57 -20.92 -5.18
C HIS A 269 -22.48 -19.41 -5.26
N TRP A 270 -22.90 -18.86 -6.38
CA TRP A 270 -22.88 -17.42 -6.62
C TRP A 270 -24.29 -16.85 -6.52
N VAL A 271 -24.44 -15.80 -5.72
CA VAL A 271 -25.69 -15.03 -5.57
C VAL A 271 -25.43 -13.60 -6.03
N VAL A 272 -26.12 -13.16 -7.08
CA VAL A 272 -25.96 -11.79 -7.59
C VAL A 272 -26.74 -10.84 -6.70
N VAL A 273 -26.04 -9.93 -6.01
CA VAL A 273 -26.65 -9.00 -5.04
C VAL A 273 -26.94 -7.65 -5.66
N ASN A 274 -26.16 -7.24 -6.66
CA ASN A 274 -26.42 -6.02 -7.40
C ASN A 274 -26.11 -6.19 -8.89
N TRP A 275 -27.00 -5.66 -9.72
CA TRP A 275 -26.94 -5.70 -11.17
C TRP A 275 -27.12 -7.10 -11.79
N THR A 276 -26.50 -7.38 -12.94
CA THR A 276 -26.69 -8.58 -13.74
C THR A 276 -25.34 -9.14 -14.17
N ALA A 277 -25.18 -10.45 -14.09
CA ALA A 277 -24.00 -11.19 -14.52
C ALA A 277 -24.28 -12.00 -15.78
N LEU A 278 -23.26 -12.14 -16.64
CA LEU A 278 -23.19 -13.23 -17.62
C LEU A 278 -22.33 -14.31 -16.99
N VAL A 279 -22.88 -15.51 -16.84
CA VAL A 279 -22.18 -16.65 -16.27
C VAL A 279 -22.08 -17.74 -17.32
N THR A 280 -20.86 -18.12 -17.65
CA THR A 280 -20.58 -19.29 -18.49
C THR A 280 -20.38 -20.49 -17.58
N ILE A 281 -21.05 -21.61 -17.87
CA ILE A 281 -20.80 -22.92 -17.26
C ILE A 281 -20.70 -23.94 -18.37
N TRP A 282 -19.53 -24.58 -18.48
CA TRP A 282 -19.14 -25.40 -19.64
C TRP A 282 -19.23 -24.63 -20.95
N THR A 283 -20.29 -24.88 -21.72
CA THR A 283 -20.57 -24.25 -23.02
C THR A 283 -21.79 -23.33 -22.96
N ASP A 284 -22.53 -23.34 -21.85
CA ASP A 284 -23.78 -22.60 -21.72
C ASP A 284 -23.51 -21.25 -21.08
N GLU A 285 -24.03 -20.20 -21.71
CA GLU A 285 -24.05 -18.85 -21.15
C GLU A 285 -25.43 -18.54 -20.57
N LYS A 286 -25.44 -17.96 -19.37
CA LYS A 286 -26.64 -17.70 -18.59
C LYS A 286 -26.58 -16.29 -18.05
N ILE A 287 -27.65 -15.53 -18.27
CA ILE A 287 -27.81 -14.24 -17.60
C ILE A 287 -28.37 -14.50 -16.20
N VAL A 288 -27.65 -14.07 -15.17
CA VAL A 288 -28.07 -14.18 -13.77
C VAL A 288 -28.33 -12.77 -13.23
N ARG A 289 -29.59 -12.47 -12.93
CA ARG A 289 -30.03 -11.14 -12.51
C ARG A 289 -29.90 -10.97 -10.99
N LYS A 290 -30.09 -9.74 -10.53
CA LYS A 290 -30.16 -9.40 -9.10
C LYS A 290 -31.14 -10.31 -8.36
N TRP A 291 -30.66 -10.88 -7.26
CA TRP A 291 -31.32 -11.87 -6.40
C TRP A 291 -31.50 -13.27 -7.00
N GLU A 292 -31.00 -13.52 -8.21
CA GLU A 292 -30.84 -14.87 -8.74
C GLU A 292 -29.49 -15.45 -8.32
N SER A 293 -29.37 -16.77 -8.43
CA SER A 293 -28.16 -17.49 -8.05
C SER A 293 -27.86 -18.62 -9.01
N VAL A 294 -26.61 -19.07 -8.98
CA VAL A 294 -26.14 -20.19 -9.79
C VAL A 294 -25.17 -21.05 -9.00
N PHE A 295 -25.39 -22.37 -9.06
CA PHE A 295 -24.50 -23.35 -8.46
C PHE A 295 -23.54 -23.89 -9.53
N ILE A 296 -22.27 -23.96 -9.17
CA ILE A 296 -21.17 -24.41 -10.02
C ILE A 296 -20.54 -25.60 -9.31
N SER A 297 -20.72 -26.79 -9.87
CA SER A 297 -20.10 -27.99 -9.31
C SER A 297 -18.59 -27.99 -9.58
N ALA A 298 -17.83 -28.66 -8.71
CA ALA A 298 -16.43 -28.99 -8.99
C ALA A 298 -16.29 -29.61 -10.39
N TRP A 299 -15.12 -29.42 -11.01
CA TRP A 299 -14.80 -29.87 -12.38
C TRP A 299 -15.55 -29.16 -13.51
N MET A 300 -16.46 -28.25 -13.22
CA MET A 300 -17.12 -27.45 -14.25
C MET A 300 -16.26 -26.23 -14.61
N LYS A 301 -15.97 -26.06 -15.91
CA LYS A 301 -15.42 -24.80 -16.41
C LYS A 301 -16.45 -23.70 -16.23
N HIS A 302 -16.05 -22.57 -15.67
CA HIS A 302 -16.95 -21.47 -15.43
C HIS A 302 -16.26 -20.11 -15.53
N ARG A 303 -17.04 -19.08 -15.84
CA ARG A 303 -16.60 -17.69 -15.94
C ARG A 303 -17.70 -16.74 -15.51
N LEU A 304 -17.29 -15.65 -14.85
CA LEU A 304 -18.14 -14.53 -14.49
C LEU A 304 -17.77 -13.30 -15.33
N GLU A 305 -18.75 -12.67 -15.97
CA GLU A 305 -18.57 -11.44 -16.74
C GLU A 305 -19.61 -10.37 -16.38
N ASN A 306 -19.15 -9.11 -16.38
CA ASN A 306 -20.01 -7.93 -16.33
C ASN A 306 -20.00 -7.23 -17.69
N CYS A 307 -20.89 -7.64 -18.59
CA CYS A 307 -21.10 -7.06 -19.92
C CYS A 307 -21.98 -5.79 -19.91
N TRP A 308 -22.00 -5.01 -18.82
CA TRP A 308 -22.90 -3.88 -18.66
C TRP A 308 -22.21 -2.68 -18.00
N LYS A 309 -22.93 -1.56 -17.93
CA LYS A 309 -22.41 -0.26 -17.49
C LYS A 309 -22.32 -0.06 -15.97
N ILE A 310 -22.99 -0.89 -15.18
CA ILE A 310 -23.06 -0.77 -13.71
C ILE A 310 -22.23 -1.87 -13.08
N ASP A 311 -21.52 -1.56 -12.00
CA ASP A 311 -20.70 -2.53 -11.29
C ASP A 311 -21.55 -3.68 -10.73
N LEU A 312 -21.08 -4.89 -11.02
CA LEU A 312 -21.68 -6.14 -10.60
C LEU A 312 -21.15 -6.49 -9.22
N HIS A 313 -22.06 -6.81 -8.30
CA HIS A 313 -21.70 -7.34 -6.99
C HIS A 313 -22.37 -8.69 -6.76
N LEU A 314 -21.59 -9.68 -6.34
CA LEU A 314 -22.10 -10.98 -5.92
C LEU A 314 -21.51 -11.43 -4.59
N ILE A 315 -22.20 -12.39 -3.99
CA ILE A 315 -21.68 -13.20 -2.89
C ILE A 315 -21.39 -14.58 -3.45
N GLU A 316 -20.15 -15.02 -3.30
CA GLU A 316 -19.70 -16.36 -3.58
C GLU A 316 -19.61 -17.14 -2.28
N SER A 317 -20.11 -18.37 -2.28
CA SER A 317 -19.90 -19.34 -1.21
C SER A 317 -19.17 -20.53 -1.82
N GLN A 318 -17.92 -20.73 -1.42
CA GLN A 318 -17.13 -21.89 -1.77
C GLN A 318 -17.36 -22.95 -0.70
N ILE A 319 -17.65 -24.18 -1.11
CA ILE A 319 -18.05 -25.26 -0.19
C ILE A 319 -17.26 -26.51 -0.54
N TRP A 320 -16.36 -26.93 0.36
CA TRP A 320 -15.69 -28.23 0.40
C TRP A 320 -14.66 -28.30 1.55
N ASP A 321 -14.02 -29.46 1.71
CA ASP A 321 -12.92 -29.69 2.68
C ASP A 321 -11.58 -29.05 2.27
N TYR A 322 -11.45 -28.59 1.02
CA TYR A 322 -10.23 -27.94 0.50
C TYR A 322 -10.61 -26.72 -0.34
N LEU A 323 -10.13 -25.54 0.06
CA LEU A 323 -10.60 -24.24 -0.44
C LEU A 323 -9.48 -23.30 -0.88
N GLU A 324 -8.25 -23.81 -1.05
CA GLU A 324 -7.10 -23.00 -1.43
C GLU A 324 -7.12 -22.57 -2.90
N GLU A 325 -6.30 -21.56 -3.27
CA GLU A 325 -6.23 -21.05 -4.64
C GLU A 325 -5.38 -21.91 -5.60
N ASP A 326 -4.68 -22.94 -5.11
CA ASP A 326 -3.89 -23.86 -5.94
C ASP A 326 -4.74 -24.94 -6.64
N ASP A 327 -6.02 -25.07 -6.28
CA ASP A 327 -6.97 -25.97 -6.93
C ASP A 327 -7.50 -25.45 -8.28
N ILE A 328 -7.12 -24.22 -8.64
CA ILE A 328 -7.67 -23.47 -9.77
C ILE A 328 -6.89 -23.78 -11.04
N VAL A 329 -7.58 -24.30 -12.06
CA VAL A 329 -7.04 -24.43 -13.42
C VAL A 329 -7.59 -23.29 -14.28
N ARG A 330 -6.71 -22.48 -14.87
CA ARG A 330 -7.10 -21.37 -15.76
C ARG A 330 -6.91 -21.77 -17.22
N PHE A 331 -7.94 -21.56 -18.04
CA PHE A 331 -7.94 -21.94 -19.45
C PHE A 331 -7.82 -20.73 -20.39
N ASP A 332 -8.33 -19.58 -19.95
CA ASP A 332 -8.29 -18.33 -20.71
C ASP A 332 -8.21 -17.16 -19.71
N ASP A 333 -7.00 -16.61 -19.56
CA ASP A 333 -6.64 -15.55 -18.62
C ASP A 333 -6.03 -14.36 -19.36
N ASP A 334 -6.75 -13.25 -19.39
CA ASP A 334 -6.28 -11.98 -19.98
C ASP A 334 -5.17 -11.31 -19.13
N PHE A 335 -4.77 -11.93 -18.01
CA PHE A 335 -4.00 -11.30 -16.95
C PHE A 335 -2.63 -11.96 -16.68
N TRP A 336 -2.16 -12.82 -17.58
CA TRP A 336 -0.83 -13.44 -17.58
C TRP A 336 -0.44 -14.13 -16.26
N ARG A 337 -1.42 -14.68 -15.53
CA ARG A 337 -1.17 -15.53 -14.37
C ARG A 337 -1.13 -16.98 -14.85
N LYS A 338 -0.08 -17.71 -14.48
CA LYS A 338 0.03 -19.14 -14.77
C LYS A 338 -0.93 -19.96 -13.91
#